data_AF-W4MEM9-F1
#
_entry.id   AF-W4MEM9-F1
#
_cell.length_a   1.000
_cell.length_b   1.000
_cell.length_c   1.000
_cell.angle_alpha   90.00
_cell.angle_beta   90.00
_cell.angle_gamma   90.00
#
_symmetry.space_group_name_H-M   'P 1'
#
loop_
_entity.id
_entity.type
_entity.pdbx_description
1 polymer ?
#
loop_
_entity_poly.entity_id
_entity_poly.type
_entity_poly.pdbx_seq_one_letter_code
_entity_poly.pdbx_strand_id
1 'polypeptide(L)'
;MDLVSREQKFVKGTFYLASEFELGVAGPSGSLAEFVAWDPVKQKKAWGVKEELPFLGGALSTAGGLVFYGNQSGQFKAVNAENGEVLWTFRAGSGINQGAVTYEIDGKQYIAAVSGRLVGPPSFFGEIGEKVIAASPPGGSLIVFSLP
;
A
#
# COMPACT_ATOMS: atom_id res chain seq x y z
N MET A 1 13.36 -2.03 -5.14
CA MET A 1 14.06 -0.85 -4.62
C MET A 1 15.53 -1.12 -4.87
N ASP A 2 16.08 -0.50 -5.90
CA ASP A 2 17.49 -0.68 -6.22
C ASP A 2 18.30 0.27 -5.32
N LEU A 3 19.28 -0.29 -4.61
CA LEU A 3 20.20 0.45 -3.75
C LEU A 3 21.42 0.80 -4.59
N VAL A 4 21.62 2.10 -4.84
CA VAL A 4 22.80 2.59 -5.56
C VAL A 4 23.71 3.33 -4.59
N SER A 5 24.98 2.92 -4.53
CA SER A 5 26.02 3.65 -3.81
C SER A 5 26.27 4.99 -4.52
N ARG A 6 25.94 6.10 -3.86
CA ARG A 6 26.36 7.45 -4.26
C ARG A 6 27.02 8.14 -3.09
N GLU A 7 28.13 8.84 -3.36
CA GLU A 7 28.82 9.62 -2.34
C GLU A 7 27.96 10.82 -1.94
N GLN A 8 27.37 10.76 -0.74
CA GLN A 8 26.52 11.80 -0.19
C GLN A 8 27.33 12.73 0.70
N LYS A 9 27.25 14.03 0.44
CA LYS A 9 27.87 15.05 1.30
C LYS A 9 27.08 15.13 2.61
N PHE A 10 27.75 14.86 3.73
CA PHE A 10 27.15 15.00 5.05
C PHE A 10 26.68 16.45 5.29
N VAL A 11 25.41 16.60 5.67
CA VAL A 11 24.82 17.87 6.13
C VAL A 11 24.26 17.65 7.53
N LYS A 12 24.77 18.43 8.49
CA LYS A 12 24.39 18.30 9.90
C LYS A 12 22.89 18.54 10.08
N GLY A 13 22.19 17.59 10.70
CA GLY A 13 20.76 17.64 10.96
C GLY A 13 19.89 17.02 9.86
N THR A 14 20.49 16.58 8.75
CA THR A 14 19.79 15.89 7.67
C THR A 14 19.88 14.38 7.87
N PHE A 15 18.80 13.67 7.53
CA PHE A 15 18.76 12.21 7.50
C PHE A 15 19.81 11.68 6.50
N TYR A 16 20.70 10.77 6.94
CA TYR A 16 21.84 10.29 6.15
C TYR A 16 21.88 8.75 6.14
N LEU A 17 21.57 8.16 4.98
CA LEU A 17 21.60 6.70 4.78
C LEU A 17 22.85 6.21 4.02
N ALA A 18 23.74 7.11 3.60
CA ALA A 18 24.88 6.82 2.71
C ALA A 18 24.50 6.09 1.39
N SER A 19 23.22 6.12 1.03
CA SER A 19 22.63 5.55 -0.18
C SER A 19 21.38 6.36 -0.53
N GLU A 20 21.19 6.67 -1.81
CA GLU A 20 19.99 7.33 -2.32
C GLU A 20 19.02 6.29 -2.87
N PHE A 21 17.72 6.47 -2.62
CA PHE A 21 16.68 5.67 -3.25
C PHE A 21 16.12 6.44 -4.45
N GLU A 22 16.25 5.89 -5.66
CA GLU A 22 15.57 6.42 -6.85
C GLU A 22 14.09 6.02 -6.84
N LEU A 23 13.30 6.63 -5.95
CA LEU A 23 11.88 6.31 -5.75
C LEU A 23 10.95 6.90 -6.82
N GLY A 24 11.44 7.81 -7.66
CA GLY A 24 10.68 8.40 -8.76
C GLY A 24 10.72 7.58 -10.05
N VAL A 25 11.55 6.53 -10.10
CA VAL A 25 11.67 5.67 -11.27
C VAL A 25 10.69 4.52 -11.13
N ALA A 26 9.74 4.44 -12.07
CA ALA A 26 8.83 3.31 -12.14
C ALA A 26 9.61 2.01 -12.35
N GLY A 27 9.18 0.93 -11.69
CA GLY A 27 9.78 -0.38 -11.90
C GLY A 27 9.57 -0.87 -13.35
N PRO A 28 10.12 -2.03 -13.73
CA PRO A 28 9.97 -2.59 -15.08
C PRO A 28 8.52 -2.74 -15.57
N SER A 29 7.54 -2.75 -14.65
CA SER A 29 6.11 -2.79 -14.94
C SER A 29 5.51 -1.43 -15.36
N GLY A 30 6.27 -0.34 -15.29
CA GLY A 30 5.81 1.03 -15.55
C GLY A 30 4.97 1.64 -14.41
N SER A 31 5.00 1.04 -13.22
CA SER A 31 4.29 1.54 -12.04
C SER A 31 5.25 1.73 -10.86
N LEU A 32 4.90 2.67 -9.97
CA LEU A 32 5.68 2.95 -8.76
C LEU A 32 5.42 1.91 -7.67
N ALA A 33 4.27 1.25 -7.69
CA ALA A 33 4.00 0.06 -6.90
C ALA A 33 3.15 -0.97 -7.66
N GLU A 34 3.21 -2.21 -7.19
CA GLU A 34 2.36 -3.29 -7.64
C GLU A 34 2.00 -4.16 -6.42
N PHE A 35 0.72 -4.40 -6.18
CA PHE A 35 0.25 -5.38 -5.21
C PHE A 35 0.31 -6.76 -5.85
N VAL A 36 1.22 -7.62 -5.37
CA VAL A 36 1.60 -8.85 -6.07
C VAL A 36 1.17 -10.09 -5.30
N ALA A 37 0.58 -11.05 -6.02
CA ALA A 37 0.57 -12.45 -5.59
C ALA A 37 1.78 -13.19 -6.15
N TRP A 38 2.53 -13.83 -5.26
CA TRP A 38 3.74 -14.56 -5.58
C TRP A 38 3.55 -16.05 -5.29
N ASP A 39 3.89 -16.92 -6.25
CA ASP A 39 3.99 -18.36 -6.03
C ASP A 39 5.39 -18.65 -5.45
N PRO A 40 5.51 -18.97 -4.15
CA PRO A 40 6.82 -19.16 -3.52
C PRO A 40 7.52 -20.44 -3.96
N VAL A 41 6.76 -21.43 -4.45
CA VAL A 41 7.31 -22.72 -4.91
C VAL A 41 7.87 -22.57 -6.32
N LYS A 42 7.09 -21.98 -7.23
CA LYS A 42 7.53 -21.71 -8.61
C LYS A 42 8.39 -20.47 -8.74
N GLN A 43 8.52 -19.68 -7.67
CA GLN A 43 9.29 -18.44 -7.61
C GLN A 43 8.92 -17.47 -8.74
N LYS A 44 7.62 -17.29 -8.96
CA LYS A 44 7.12 -16.41 -10.02
C LYS A 44 5.91 -15.62 -9.56
N LYS A 45 5.74 -14.46 -10.18
CA LYS A 45 4.50 -13.68 -10.07
C LYS A 45 3.34 -14.50 -10.63
N ALA A 46 2.30 -14.69 -9.81
CA ALA A 46 1.04 -15.27 -10.26
C ALA A 46 0.20 -14.19 -10.96
N TRP A 47 0.02 -13.05 -10.28
CA TRP A 47 -0.65 -11.86 -10.80
C TRP A 47 -0.19 -10.62 -10.02
N GLY A 48 -0.56 -9.43 -10.50
CA GLY A 48 -0.31 -8.19 -9.77
C GLY A 48 -1.28 -7.07 -10.17
N VAL A 49 -1.54 -6.16 -9.24
CA VAL A 49 -2.37 -4.97 -9.43
C VAL A 49 -1.48 -3.74 -9.35
N LYS A 50 -1.40 -2.99 -10.44
CA LYS A 50 -0.59 -1.78 -10.53
C LYS A 50 -1.18 -0.66 -9.71
N GLU A 51 -0.32 0.07 -9.01
CA GLU A 51 -0.68 1.22 -8.18
C GLU A 51 0.18 2.43 -8.56
N GLU A 52 -0.45 3.60 -8.52
CA GLU A 52 0.18 4.85 -8.93
C GLU A 52 1.24 5.32 -7.94
N LEU A 53 1.03 5.07 -6.64
CA LEU A 53 1.91 5.55 -5.58
C LEU A 53 2.51 4.39 -4.77
N PRO A 54 3.75 4.56 -4.26
CA PRO A 54 4.36 3.60 -3.35
C PRO A 54 3.64 3.57 -2.00
N PHE A 55 4.00 2.59 -1.17
CA PHE A 55 3.39 2.29 0.13
C PHE A 55 1.95 1.76 -0.02
N LEU A 56 1.81 0.44 0.04
CA LEU A 56 0.51 -0.22 0.08
C LEU A 56 0.25 -0.73 1.49
N GLY A 57 -1.02 -0.80 1.87
CA GLY A 57 -1.45 -1.44 3.11
C GLY A 57 -1.15 -2.94 3.11
N GLY A 58 -1.18 -3.52 4.31
CA GLY A 58 -1.05 -4.97 4.47
C GLY A 58 -2.21 -5.72 3.79
N ALA A 59 -1.92 -6.95 3.36
CA ALA A 59 -2.90 -7.83 2.75
C ALA A 59 -3.72 -8.59 3.80
N LEU A 60 -5.03 -8.68 3.60
CA LEU A 60 -5.93 -9.60 4.32
C LEU A 60 -6.53 -10.59 3.32
N SER A 61 -6.14 -11.86 3.40
CA SER A 61 -6.73 -12.94 2.59
C SER A 61 -7.85 -13.65 3.36
N THR A 62 -8.89 -14.08 2.65
CA THR A 62 -10.04 -14.79 3.22
C THR A 62 -10.28 -16.11 2.49
N ALA A 63 -10.87 -17.09 3.18
CA ALA A 63 -11.26 -18.36 2.56
C ALA A 63 -12.35 -18.23 1.48
N GLY A 64 -13.04 -17.08 1.42
CA GLY A 64 -14.03 -16.78 0.38
C GLY A 64 -13.44 -16.37 -0.97
N GLY A 65 -12.12 -16.46 -1.15
CA GLY A 65 -11.46 -16.11 -2.42
C GLY A 65 -11.23 -14.61 -2.62
N LEU A 66 -11.29 -13.82 -1.55
CA LEU A 66 -11.05 -12.37 -1.58
C LEU A 66 -9.78 -12.00 -0.82
N VAL A 67 -9.01 -11.06 -1.39
CA VAL A 67 -7.90 -10.38 -0.74
C VAL A 67 -8.20 -8.89 -0.63
N PHE A 68 -8.00 -8.31 0.55
CA PHE A 68 -8.21 -6.90 0.82
C PHE A 68 -6.88 -6.19 1.05
N TYR A 69 -6.74 -4.99 0.51
CA TYR A 69 -5.61 -4.09 0.78
C TYR A 69 -6.02 -2.64 0.53
N GLY A 70 -5.16 -1.70 0.92
CA GLY A 70 -5.38 -0.28 0.64
C GLY A 70 -4.17 0.44 0.07
N ASN A 71 -4.37 1.66 -0.41
CA ASN A 71 -3.31 2.50 -1.00
C ASN A 71 -3.29 3.93 -0.44
N GLN A 72 -2.30 4.73 -0.88
CA GLN A 72 -2.11 6.12 -0.41
C GLN A 72 -3.24 7.07 -0.75
N SER A 73 -3.94 6.82 -1.86
CA SER A 73 -5.12 7.61 -2.27
C SER A 73 -6.38 7.26 -1.48
N GLY A 74 -6.26 6.41 -0.46
CA GLY A 74 -7.35 5.98 0.42
C GLY A 74 -8.34 5.02 -0.22
N GLN A 75 -7.95 4.34 -1.30
CA GLN A 75 -8.76 3.27 -1.87
C GLN A 75 -8.55 2.01 -1.04
N PHE A 76 -9.63 1.48 -0.45
CA PHE A 76 -9.68 0.14 0.12
C PHE A 76 -10.30 -0.79 -0.92
N LYS A 77 -9.56 -1.83 -1.32
CA LYS A 77 -9.94 -2.70 -2.44
C LYS A 77 -10.18 -4.12 -1.95
N ALA A 78 -11.14 -4.79 -2.57
CA ALA A 78 -11.26 -6.24 -2.53
C ALA A 78 -10.92 -6.77 -3.92
N VAL A 79 -9.97 -7.70 -3.99
CA VAL A 79 -9.54 -8.33 -5.24
C VAL A 79 -9.78 -9.82 -5.19
N ASN A 80 -10.05 -10.41 -6.35
CA ASN A 80 -10.13 -11.85 -6.51
C ASN A 80 -8.74 -12.47 -6.25
N ALA A 81 -8.67 -13.46 -5.36
CA ALA A 81 -7.42 -14.09 -4.94
C ALA A 81 -6.72 -14.88 -6.06
N GLU A 82 -7.44 -15.34 -7.07
CA GLU A 82 -6.90 -16.18 -8.15
C GLU A 82 -6.26 -15.37 -9.27
N ASN A 83 -6.80 -14.19 -9.58
CA ASN A 83 -6.40 -13.43 -10.77
C ASN A 83 -6.08 -11.95 -10.50
N GLY A 84 -6.31 -11.44 -9.29
CA GLY A 84 -6.06 -10.04 -8.91
C GLY A 84 -7.09 -9.04 -9.44
N GLU A 85 -8.20 -9.49 -10.02
CA GLU A 85 -9.27 -8.60 -10.49
C GLU A 85 -9.84 -7.77 -9.34
N VAL A 86 -9.95 -6.45 -9.54
CA VAL A 86 -10.57 -5.56 -8.56
C VAL A 86 -12.08 -5.71 -8.62
N LEU A 87 -12.65 -6.36 -7.61
CA LEU A 87 -14.09 -6.63 -7.53
C LEU A 87 -14.85 -5.51 -6.81
N TRP A 88 -14.19 -4.82 -5.89
CA TRP A 88 -14.81 -3.75 -5.12
C TRP A 88 -13.77 -2.71 -4.67
N THR A 89 -14.21 -1.46 -4.52
CA THR A 89 -13.37 -0.38 -3.99
C THR A 89 -14.22 0.61 -3.19
N PHE A 90 -13.67 1.07 -2.06
CA PHE A 90 -14.20 2.16 -1.25
C PHE A 90 -13.14 3.25 -1.04
N ARG A 91 -13.56 4.52 -0.98
CA ARG A 91 -12.66 5.65 -0.71
C ARG A 91 -12.82 6.12 0.73
N ALA A 92 -11.78 5.92 1.55
CA ALA A 92 -11.77 6.22 2.98
C ALA A 92 -11.44 7.67 3.34
N GLY A 93 -11.04 8.50 2.37
CA GLY A 93 -10.74 9.92 2.56
C GLY A 93 -9.31 10.23 3.01
N SER A 94 -8.56 9.23 3.49
CA SER A 94 -7.11 9.29 3.72
C SER A 94 -6.46 7.95 3.37
N GLY A 95 -5.13 7.93 3.25
CA GLY A 95 -4.38 6.73 2.84
C GLY A 95 -4.59 5.54 3.77
N ILE A 96 -4.47 4.32 3.23
CA ILE A 96 -4.58 3.09 4.01
C ILE A 96 -3.22 2.37 3.93
N ASN A 97 -2.54 2.38 5.06
CA ASN A 97 -1.13 1.99 5.20
C ASN A 97 -0.93 0.70 5.98
N GLN A 98 -1.98 0.25 6.68
CA GLN A 98 -1.94 -0.92 7.56
C GLN A 98 -2.75 -2.07 6.96
N GLY A 99 -2.51 -3.28 7.45
CA GLY A 99 -3.34 -4.44 7.12
C GLY A 99 -4.76 -4.29 7.68
N ALA A 100 -5.74 -4.74 6.92
CA ALA A 100 -7.09 -4.94 7.43
C ALA A 100 -7.14 -6.21 8.30
N VAL A 101 -8.17 -6.29 9.13
CA VAL A 101 -8.52 -7.51 9.89
C VAL A 101 -9.95 -7.90 9.62
N THR A 102 -10.27 -9.18 9.77
CA THR A 102 -11.64 -9.68 9.76
C THR A 102 -11.96 -10.42 11.05
N TYR A 103 -13.21 -10.35 11.47
CA TYR A 103 -13.73 -11.00 12.67
C TYR A 103 -15.22 -11.30 12.48
N GLU A 104 -15.79 -12.10 13.38
CA GLU A 104 -17.21 -12.46 13.37
C GLU A 104 -17.86 -12.08 14.70
N ILE A 105 -19.09 -11.56 14.64
CA ILE A 105 -19.96 -11.33 15.80
C ILE A 105 -21.35 -11.86 15.44
N ASP A 106 -21.89 -12.76 16.26
CA ASP A 106 -23.23 -13.35 16.09
C ASP A 106 -23.47 -13.91 14.67
N GLY A 107 -22.48 -14.61 14.10
CA GLY A 107 -22.57 -15.19 12.75
C GLY A 107 -22.43 -14.19 11.60
N LYS A 108 -22.21 -12.90 11.89
CA LYS A 108 -21.96 -11.86 10.88
C LYS A 108 -20.47 -11.54 10.80
N GLN A 109 -19.90 -11.69 9.60
CA GLN A 109 -18.51 -11.33 9.33
C GLN A 109 -18.35 -9.81 9.13
N TYR A 110 -17.29 -9.27 9.71
CA TYR A 110 -16.89 -7.88 9.58
C TYR A 110 -15.45 -7.78 9.07
N ILE A 111 -15.17 -6.68 8.38
CA ILE A 111 -13.81 -6.30 7.96
C ILE A 111 -13.54 -4.90 8.48
N ALA A 112 -12.44 -4.73 9.21
CA ALA A 112 -12.01 -3.45 9.75
C ALA A 112 -10.68 -3.01 9.13
N ALA A 113 -10.61 -1.75 8.74
CA ALA A 113 -9.41 -1.12 8.22
C ALA A 113 -9.20 0.25 8.87
N VAL A 114 -7.95 0.65 9.05
CA VAL A 114 -7.57 1.98 9.53
C VAL A 114 -7.13 2.83 8.36
N SER A 115 -7.82 3.95 8.16
CA SER A 115 -7.41 5.02 7.26
C SER A 115 -6.69 6.10 8.05
N GLY A 116 -5.57 6.57 7.51
CA GLY A 116 -4.80 7.66 8.08
C GLY A 116 -3.51 7.92 7.32
N ARG A 117 -3.12 9.19 7.32
CA ARG A 117 -1.92 9.66 6.62
C ARG A 117 -0.66 8.97 7.15
N LEU A 118 0.17 8.47 6.24
CA LEU A 118 1.52 8.03 6.56
C LEU A 118 2.39 9.24 6.94
N VAL A 119 2.94 9.21 8.16
CA VAL A 119 3.89 10.21 8.66
C VAL A 119 5.27 9.56 8.77
N GLY A 120 6.33 10.28 8.41
CA GLY A 120 7.71 9.80 8.48
C GLY A 120 8.30 9.52 7.10
N PRO A 121 8.24 8.28 6.56
CA PRO A 121 8.99 7.92 5.35
C PRO A 121 8.79 8.89 4.17
N PRO A 122 7.56 9.33 3.81
CA PRO A 122 7.36 10.25 2.69
C PRO A 122 8.09 11.60 2.85
N SER A 123 8.24 12.14 4.06
CA SER A 123 8.93 13.43 4.25
C SER A 123 10.42 13.42 3.90
N PHE A 124 11.01 12.23 3.69
CA PHE A 124 12.41 12.07 3.30
C PHE A 124 12.60 11.73 1.81
N PHE A 125 11.53 11.61 1.03
CA PHE A 125 11.57 11.07 -0.34
C PHE A 125 11.39 12.10 -1.45
N GLY A 126 11.62 13.39 -1.17
CA GLY A 126 11.55 14.45 -2.19
C GLY A 126 10.19 14.50 -2.91
N GLU A 127 10.20 14.70 -4.24
CA GLU A 127 8.99 14.88 -5.05
C GLU A 127 7.99 13.72 -4.92
N ILE A 128 8.46 12.47 -4.86
CA ILE A 128 7.54 11.34 -4.68
C ILE A 128 6.93 11.32 -3.28
N GLY A 129 7.69 11.76 -2.28
CA GLY A 129 7.21 12.00 -0.93
C GLY A 129 6.09 13.04 -0.89
N GLU A 130 6.27 14.16 -1.59
CA GLU A 130 5.25 15.20 -1.75
C GLU A 130 3.97 14.66 -2.40
N LYS A 131 4.09 13.83 -3.45
CA LYS A 131 2.94 13.18 -4.10
C LYS A 131 2.19 12.26 -3.15
N VAL A 132 2.91 11.45 -2.35
CA VAL A 132 2.30 10.57 -1.33
C VAL A 132 1.56 11.39 -0.26
N ILE A 133 2.16 12.48 0.23
CA ILE A 133 1.53 13.37 1.21
C ILE A 133 0.30 14.07 0.64
N ALA A 134 0.36 14.50 -0.63
CA ALA A 134 -0.76 15.16 -1.30
C ALA A 134 -1.95 14.21 -1.53
N ALA A 135 -1.69 12.94 -1.87
CA ALA A 135 -2.73 11.94 -2.11
C ALA A 135 -3.47 11.51 -0.84
N SER A 136 -2.89 11.75 0.33
CA SER A 136 -3.39 11.26 1.62
C SER A 136 -3.70 12.44 2.54
N PRO A 137 -4.92 13.01 2.56
CA PRO A 137 -5.29 14.09 3.46
C PRO A 137 -5.02 13.76 4.94
N PRO A 138 -4.75 14.76 5.81
CA PRO A 138 -4.59 14.49 7.24
C PRO A 138 -5.90 13.95 7.82
N GLY A 139 -5.79 13.02 8.75
CA GLY A 139 -6.95 12.40 9.39
C GLY A 139 -6.64 10.99 9.86
N GLY A 140 -7.57 10.43 10.61
CA GLY A 140 -7.53 9.06 11.10
C GLY A 140 -8.94 8.56 11.36
N SER A 141 -9.28 7.40 10.82
CA SER A 141 -10.59 6.77 11.00
C SER A 141 -10.49 5.26 10.95
N LEU A 142 -11.25 4.59 11.82
CA LEU A 142 -11.54 3.17 11.73
C LEU A 142 -12.81 3.01 10.91
N ILE A 143 -12.73 2.25 9.81
CA ILE A 143 -13.87 1.90 8.97
C ILE A 143 -14.15 0.41 9.10
N VAL A 144 -15.43 0.06 9.26
CA VAL A 144 -15.89 -1.33 9.42
C VAL A 144 -16.96 -1.62 8.36
N PHE A 145 -16.80 -2.74 7.66
CA PHE A 145 -17.68 -3.19 6.60
C PHE A 145 -18.32 -4.53 6.96
N SER A 146 -19.55 -4.73 6.51
CA SER A 146 -20.24 -6.02 6.50
C SER A 146 -21.17 -6.07 5.29
N LEU A 147 -21.57 -7.27 4.88
CA LEU A 147 -22.70 -7.39 3.96
C LEU A 147 -24.01 -6.94 4.65
N PRO A 148 -25.02 -6.50 3.88
CA PRO A 148 -26.35 -6.18 4.40
C PRO A 148 -26.91 -7.29 5.29
#